data_AF-W2S860-F1
#
_entry.id   AF-W2S860-F1
#
_cell.length_a   1.000
_cell.length_b   1.000
_cell.length_c   1.000
_cell.angle_alpha   90.00
_cell.angle_beta   90.00
_cell.angle_gamma   90.00
#
_symmetry.space_group_name_H-M   'P 1'
#
loop_
_entity.id
_entity.type
_entity.pdbx_description
1 polymer ?
#
loop_
_entity_poly.entity_id
_entity_poly.type
_entity_poly.pdbx_seq_one_letter_code
_entity_poly.pdbx_strand_id
1 'polypeptide(L)'
;MRVGNVPICLAYILAGCSVGTSSTTLLRRQCPTAELLLSSIQSCIGDAEGSEIFEQVEGCIQQQRQVEPSQSETQDVWISQQTGLAYNGTTPACTSHFEHLNDILCVYAYPEFHNNRGIAIFTTPTLANEFRQRVGIISAQLSTTPQAHLNALSTDYAVSALEGRGFGALATTDLSTGTLLTTTTPILVVHNAPSTPSFDRESYLRLAISLLPPTTQSHFLSLARIYHDPRVTHQDIVKANAFALDIGGTSHLALFPEPSRFNHDCAPNAMYRVDSLSLLHEVHIVSGGKVDVGQELTISYLDPFLSVRERHDYLLEAFGFECRCRRCLEGEEDDAAMAEIKRLEGLLGDWSAASAVQWFEYTDMAERVIELYERRGLQGFMNTAYGHAALAYNAVGESGRATMYARKALDVARWRHGQRGSRAVEVWEEFLDMGAWKHWSWRRRMPE
;
A
#
# COMPACT_ATOMS: atom_id res chain seq x y z
N MET A 1 -14.23 33.48 39.90
CA MET A 1 -13.76 32.09 39.79
C MET A 1 -13.73 31.73 38.33
N ARG A 2 -12.53 31.52 37.78
CA ARG A 2 -12.24 31.29 36.37
C ARG A 2 -11.84 29.83 36.17
N VAL A 3 -12.42 29.20 35.16
CA VAL A 3 -11.86 28.17 34.24
C VAL A 3 -12.75 28.31 32.97
N GLY A 4 -12.30 28.42 31.73
CA GLY A 4 -11.00 28.25 31.11
C GLY A 4 -11.19 27.59 29.72
N ASN A 5 -11.11 28.41 28.66
CA ASN A 5 -10.67 28.17 27.27
C ASN A 5 -11.00 26.86 26.51
N VAL A 6 -11.67 27.03 25.35
CA VAL A 6 -11.38 26.33 24.07
C VAL A 6 -11.45 27.39 22.93
N PRO A 7 -10.55 27.36 21.92
CA PRO A 7 -9.94 28.58 21.35
C PRO A 7 -10.27 28.89 19.87
N ILE A 8 -10.18 30.20 19.56
CA ILE A 8 -9.49 30.80 18.40
C ILE A 8 -9.91 30.30 17.00
N CYS A 9 -11.00 30.85 16.48
CA CYS A 9 -11.16 31.17 15.04
C CYS A 9 -11.94 32.47 14.79
N LEU A 10 -12.45 33.13 15.84
CA LEU A 10 -13.24 34.37 15.74
C LEU A 10 -12.40 35.66 15.87
N ALA A 11 -11.06 35.56 15.94
CA ALA A 11 -10.19 36.69 16.26
C ALA A 11 -9.53 37.38 15.05
N TYR A 12 -9.75 36.91 13.81
CA TYR A 12 -9.13 37.54 12.63
C TYR A 12 -10.07 38.41 11.79
N ILE A 13 -11.37 38.47 12.10
CA ILE A 13 -12.34 39.28 11.34
C ILE A 13 -12.59 40.66 11.98
N LEU A 14 -12.09 40.90 13.21
CA LEU A 14 -12.24 42.18 13.93
C LEU A 14 -10.95 42.97 14.12
N ALA A 15 -9.90 42.70 13.34
CA ALA A 15 -8.68 43.52 13.32
C ALA A 15 -8.41 44.08 11.92
N GLY A 16 -9.28 45.00 11.48
CA GLY A 16 -9.11 45.77 10.24
C GLY A 16 -9.65 47.21 10.28
N CYS A 17 -10.24 47.64 11.40
CA CYS A 17 -10.77 49.00 11.56
C CYS A 17 -10.03 49.78 12.66
N SER A 18 -8.74 50.05 12.45
CA SER A 18 -8.14 51.32 12.88
C SER A 18 -6.73 51.43 12.31
N VAL A 19 -6.59 52.26 11.27
CA VAL A 19 -5.50 53.21 10.95
C VAL A 19 -5.54 53.35 9.43
N GLY A 20 -6.03 54.51 8.99
CA GLY A 20 -6.25 54.79 7.59
C GLY A 20 -4.97 54.80 6.77
N THR A 21 -5.01 54.14 5.63
CA THR A 21 -4.32 54.56 4.41
C THR A 21 -5.05 53.94 3.23
N SER A 22 -5.38 54.77 2.25
CA SER A 22 -6.02 54.46 0.98
C SER A 22 -5.30 53.37 0.19
N SER A 23 -6.01 52.31 -0.22
CA SER A 23 -5.85 51.74 -1.56
C SER A 23 -6.99 50.75 -1.85
N THR A 24 -7.84 51.14 -2.80
CA THR A 24 -8.90 50.33 -3.42
C THR A 24 -8.28 49.21 -4.24
N THR A 25 -8.03 48.02 -3.67
CA THR A 25 -7.70 46.82 -4.47
C THR A 25 -7.90 45.52 -3.68
N LEU A 26 -9.11 45.18 -3.22
CA LEU A 26 -9.32 43.89 -2.55
C LEU A 26 -10.79 43.43 -2.52
N LEU A 27 -11.48 43.42 -3.67
CA LEU A 27 -12.75 42.71 -3.84
C LEU A 27 -12.87 42.09 -5.24
N ARG A 28 -11.85 41.32 -5.64
CA ARG A 28 -12.01 40.30 -6.68
C ARG A 28 -11.44 39.00 -6.15
N ARG A 29 -12.34 38.12 -5.74
CA ARG A 29 -12.28 36.64 -5.67
C ARG A 29 -12.87 36.14 -4.35
N GLN A 30 -13.76 35.16 -4.51
CA GLN A 30 -14.44 34.32 -3.51
C GLN A 30 -15.84 34.79 -3.11
N CYS A 31 -16.85 34.27 -3.82
CA CYS A 31 -18.18 34.05 -3.27
C CYS A 31 -18.14 32.74 -2.45
N PRO A 32 -18.50 32.75 -1.15
CA PRO A 32 -18.71 31.52 -0.38
C PRO A 32 -19.95 30.77 -0.89
N THR A 33 -19.98 29.46 -0.67
CA THR A 33 -21.04 28.54 -1.10
C THR A 33 -22.44 28.95 -0.57
N ALA A 34 -23.42 28.99 -1.47
CA ALA A 34 -24.61 29.84 -1.40
C ALA A 34 -25.80 29.34 -0.55
N GLU A 35 -25.66 28.31 0.29
CA GLU A 35 -26.81 27.80 1.07
C GLU A 35 -26.80 28.16 2.56
N LEU A 36 -25.68 28.65 3.11
CA LEU A 36 -25.59 29.09 4.52
C LEU A 36 -25.75 30.61 4.71
N LEU A 37 -25.66 31.39 3.64
CA LEU A 37 -25.74 32.86 3.68
C LEU A 37 -27.17 33.40 3.60
N LEU A 38 -28.09 32.71 2.92
CA LEU A 38 -29.46 33.20 2.72
C LEU A 38 -30.29 33.18 4.01
N SER A 39 -30.13 32.17 4.87
CA SER A 39 -30.85 32.11 6.16
C SER A 39 -30.35 33.13 7.18
N SER A 40 -29.06 33.49 7.11
CA SER A 40 -28.43 34.44 8.04
C SER A 40 -28.76 35.89 7.68
N ILE A 41 -28.90 36.21 6.39
CA ILE A 41 -29.18 37.57 5.90
C ILE A 41 -30.64 37.99 6.15
N GLN A 42 -31.58 37.04 6.14
CA GLN A 42 -33.00 37.34 6.34
C GLN A 42 -33.34 37.87 7.75
N SER A 43 -32.45 37.70 8.73
CA SER A 43 -32.66 38.21 10.10
C SER A 43 -32.11 39.62 10.36
N CYS A 44 -31.38 40.21 9.40
CA CYS A 44 -30.63 41.46 9.61
C CYS A 44 -31.17 42.68 8.84
N ILE A 45 -32.33 42.59 8.19
CA ILE A 45 -32.84 43.71 7.38
C ILE A 45 -33.70 44.63 8.24
N GLY A 46 -33.05 45.59 8.87
CA GLY A 46 -33.64 46.84 9.32
C GLY A 46 -32.79 47.99 8.81
N ASP A 47 -33.34 48.76 7.88
CA ASP A 47 -32.84 50.03 7.32
C ASP A 47 -32.18 50.00 5.92
N ALA A 48 -32.33 51.14 5.25
CA ALA A 48 -32.45 51.34 3.81
C ALA A 48 -31.17 51.14 2.96
N GLU A 49 -30.11 50.52 3.50
CA GLU A 49 -28.91 50.11 2.74
C GLU A 49 -28.96 48.62 2.31
N GLY A 50 -30.01 47.89 2.69
CA GLY A 50 -30.17 46.46 2.36
C GLY A 50 -30.69 46.14 0.96
N SER A 51 -31.21 47.12 0.19
CA SER A 51 -31.81 46.84 -1.12
C SER A 51 -30.76 46.65 -2.23
N GLU A 52 -29.63 47.38 -2.19
CA GLU A 52 -28.55 47.23 -3.18
C GLU A 52 -27.81 45.89 -3.05
N ILE A 53 -27.69 45.36 -1.83
CA ILE A 53 -27.05 44.06 -1.57
C ILE A 53 -27.97 42.93 -2.04
N PHE A 54 -29.29 43.08 -1.92
CA PHE A 54 -30.25 42.06 -2.37
C PHE A 54 -30.32 41.98 -3.91
N GLU A 55 -30.33 43.12 -4.62
CA GLU A 55 -30.30 43.14 -6.09
C GLU A 55 -28.99 42.57 -6.67
N GLN A 56 -27.84 42.80 -6.00
CA GLN A 56 -26.56 42.24 -6.42
C GLN A 56 -26.48 40.72 -6.21
N VAL A 57 -27.10 40.20 -5.16
CA VAL A 57 -27.17 38.75 -4.88
C VAL A 57 -28.17 38.05 -5.80
N GLU A 58 -29.34 38.64 -6.07
CA GLU A 58 -30.31 38.16 -7.07
C GLU A 58 -29.71 38.14 -8.48
N GLY A 59 -28.98 39.18 -8.88
CA GLY A 59 -28.28 39.24 -10.17
C GLY A 59 -27.21 38.15 -10.33
N CYS A 60 -26.54 37.78 -9.23
CA CYS A 60 -25.57 36.69 -9.21
C CYS A 60 -26.24 35.30 -9.34
N ILE A 61 -27.43 35.13 -8.77
CA ILE A 61 -28.22 33.88 -8.87
C ILE A 61 -28.88 33.74 -10.24
N GLN A 62 -29.35 34.84 -10.87
CA GLN A 62 -29.93 34.79 -12.22
C GLN A 62 -28.87 34.52 -13.30
N GLN A 63 -27.62 34.99 -13.14
CA GLN A 63 -26.51 34.63 -14.02
C GLN A 63 -26.11 33.15 -13.96
N GLN A 64 -26.45 32.44 -12.88
CA GLN A 64 -26.22 30.99 -12.76
C GLN A 64 -27.36 30.11 -13.33
N ARG A 65 -28.50 30.68 -13.74
CA ARG A 65 -29.67 29.92 -14.22
C ARG A 65 -29.93 29.96 -15.73
N GLN A 66 -29.01 30.51 -16.52
CA GLN A 66 -29.14 30.58 -17.99
C GLN A 66 -28.04 29.76 -18.68
N VAL A 67 -28.03 28.44 -18.48
CA VAL A 67 -27.41 27.49 -19.41
C VAL A 67 -28.24 26.19 -19.39
N GLU A 68 -29.06 25.99 -20.43
CA GLU A 68 -29.64 24.68 -20.77
C GLU A 68 -28.75 23.94 -21.78
N PRO A 69 -28.85 22.60 -21.88
CA PRO A 69 -27.70 21.74 -22.13
C PRO A 69 -27.43 21.53 -23.63
N SER A 70 -26.16 21.65 -24.01
CA SER A 70 -25.64 21.01 -25.22
C SER A 70 -24.53 20.04 -24.84
N GLN A 71 -24.67 18.81 -25.31
CA GLN A 71 -23.75 17.69 -25.15
C GLN A 71 -22.30 18.08 -25.49
N SER A 72 -21.37 17.97 -24.54
CA SER A 72 -19.96 17.62 -24.84
C SER A 72 -19.17 17.28 -23.57
N GLU A 73 -18.30 16.29 -23.72
CA GLU A 73 -17.32 15.69 -22.80
C GLU A 73 -16.68 16.65 -21.77
N THR A 74 -16.73 16.28 -20.49
CA THR A 74 -16.04 16.96 -19.38
C THR A 74 -14.55 16.59 -19.36
N GLN A 75 -13.71 17.50 -19.84
CA GLN A 75 -12.29 17.59 -19.49
C GLN A 75 -12.14 18.49 -18.26
N ASP A 76 -11.80 17.91 -17.10
CA ASP A 76 -11.51 18.66 -15.88
C ASP A 76 -10.07 19.23 -15.90
N VAL A 77 -9.98 20.50 -15.49
CA VAL A 77 -8.80 21.39 -15.58
C VAL A 77 -8.13 21.55 -14.21
N TRP A 78 -6.78 21.53 -14.23
CA TRP A 78 -5.86 21.63 -13.09
C TRP A 78 -5.45 23.07 -12.72
N ILE A 79 -5.26 23.41 -11.43
CA ILE A 79 -4.77 24.75 -11.00
C ILE A 79 -3.69 24.68 -9.89
N SER A 80 -2.60 25.44 -10.05
CA SER A 80 -1.67 25.86 -8.99
C SER A 80 -1.41 27.38 -9.06
N GLN A 81 -1.09 28.05 -7.93
CA GLN A 81 -0.40 29.35 -7.94
C GLN A 81 0.67 29.50 -6.84
N GLN A 82 1.92 29.39 -7.31
CA GLN A 82 3.13 30.21 -7.06
C GLN A 82 3.73 30.38 -5.65
N THR A 83 4.77 29.56 -5.39
CA THR A 83 6.15 30.10 -5.26
C THR A 83 6.96 29.67 -6.49
N GLY A 84 7.10 30.54 -7.51
CA GLY A 84 8.03 30.34 -8.64
C GLY A 84 7.83 29.14 -9.58
N LEU A 85 6.98 28.17 -9.25
CA LEU A 85 6.57 27.03 -10.06
C LEU A 85 5.06 27.15 -10.27
N ALA A 86 4.65 27.66 -11.43
CA ALA A 86 3.25 27.71 -11.83
C ALA A 86 2.94 26.53 -12.76
N TYR A 87 2.38 25.45 -12.20
CA TYR A 87 1.58 24.51 -12.97
C TYR A 87 0.20 25.14 -13.18
N ASN A 88 0.03 25.84 -14.30
CA ASN A 88 -1.29 26.12 -14.87
C ASN A 88 -1.57 24.98 -15.85
N GLY A 89 -2.66 24.25 -15.64
CA GLY A 89 -3.00 23.00 -16.31
C GLY A 89 -2.59 22.92 -17.78
N THR A 90 -1.69 21.97 -18.05
CA THR A 90 -1.63 21.08 -19.24
C THR A 90 -0.31 20.30 -19.25
N THR A 91 0.78 20.83 -18.70
CA THR A 91 2.12 20.23 -18.82
C THR A 91 2.72 19.82 -17.46
N PRO A 92 2.82 18.52 -17.17
CA PRO A 92 3.34 18.05 -15.89
C PRO A 92 4.81 18.49 -15.70
N ALA A 93 5.25 18.62 -14.44
CA ALA A 93 6.64 18.97 -14.15
C ALA A 93 7.55 17.79 -14.48
N CYS A 94 8.38 17.93 -15.50
CA CYS A 94 9.21 16.85 -16.02
C CYS A 94 10.70 17.08 -15.78
N THR A 95 11.45 15.98 -15.73
CA THR A 95 12.91 15.95 -15.75
C THR A 95 13.45 16.32 -17.12
N SER A 96 14.77 16.52 -17.20
CA SER A 96 15.49 16.32 -18.45
C SER A 96 15.37 14.86 -18.92
N HIS A 97 15.65 14.64 -20.19
CA HIS A 97 15.66 13.30 -20.78
C HIS A 97 16.71 12.40 -20.11
N PHE A 98 16.32 11.17 -19.79
CA PHE A 98 17.20 10.12 -19.31
C PHE A 98 17.60 9.21 -20.46
N GLU A 99 18.89 9.22 -20.83
CA GLU A 99 19.39 8.39 -21.93
C GLU A 99 19.12 6.89 -21.73
N HIS A 100 19.24 6.40 -20.49
CA HIS A 100 19.05 4.98 -20.17
C HIS A 100 17.57 4.54 -20.19
N LEU A 101 16.62 5.46 -19.99
CA LEU A 101 15.18 5.19 -20.16
C LEU A 101 14.72 5.47 -21.59
N ASN A 102 15.48 6.27 -22.33
CA ASN A 102 15.04 6.91 -23.56
C ASN A 102 13.69 7.64 -23.40
N ASP A 103 13.52 8.29 -22.24
CA ASP A 103 12.29 8.99 -21.86
C ASP A 103 12.56 10.08 -20.81
N ILE A 104 11.53 10.84 -20.46
CA ILE A 104 11.48 11.78 -19.34
C ILE A 104 10.62 11.20 -18.22
N LEU A 105 10.84 11.67 -16.99
CA LEU A 105 9.94 11.40 -15.87
C LEU A 105 9.19 12.68 -15.50
N CYS A 106 7.90 12.57 -15.24
CA CYS A 106 7.05 13.70 -14.91
C CYS A 106 6.22 13.45 -13.66
N VAL A 107 5.94 14.52 -12.91
CA VAL A 107 5.07 14.48 -11.74
C VAL A 107 3.63 14.72 -12.13
N TYR A 108 2.77 13.79 -11.73
CA TYR A 108 1.32 13.84 -11.82
C TYR A 108 0.75 13.70 -10.42
N ALA A 109 -0.34 14.38 -10.11
CA ALA A 109 -1.04 14.24 -8.85
C ALA A 109 -2.53 14.04 -9.13
N TYR A 110 -3.29 13.55 -8.15
CA TYR A 110 -4.75 13.44 -8.17
C TYR A 110 -5.24 13.66 -6.73
N PRO A 111 -5.31 14.92 -6.25
CA PRO A 111 -5.54 15.25 -4.84
C PRO A 111 -6.88 14.74 -4.29
N GLU A 112 -7.90 14.66 -5.15
CA GLU A 112 -9.25 14.24 -4.80
C GLU A 112 -9.39 12.71 -4.75
N PHE A 113 -8.34 11.97 -5.12
CA PHE A 113 -8.38 10.52 -5.16
C PHE A 113 -8.80 9.94 -3.80
N HIS A 114 -9.84 9.10 -3.85
CA HIS A 114 -10.40 8.33 -2.74
C HIS A 114 -10.63 9.14 -1.45
N ASN A 115 -11.70 9.94 -1.43
CA ASN A 115 -12.10 10.78 -0.29
C ASN A 115 -11.03 11.81 0.12
N ASN A 116 -10.41 12.49 -0.85
CA ASN A 116 -9.34 13.47 -0.62
C ASN A 116 -8.14 12.88 0.16
N ARG A 117 -7.82 11.60 -0.09
CA ARG A 117 -6.54 11.01 0.33
C ARG A 117 -5.43 11.48 -0.61
N GLY A 118 -5.73 11.56 -1.89
CA GLY A 118 -4.79 11.98 -2.91
C GLY A 118 -3.78 10.91 -3.30
N ILE A 119 -3.25 11.02 -4.51
CA ILE A 119 -2.17 10.19 -5.01
C ILE A 119 -1.26 10.99 -5.93
N ALA A 120 0.05 10.81 -5.81
CA ALA A 120 1.04 11.39 -6.71
C ALA A 120 1.84 10.30 -7.41
N ILE A 121 2.29 10.59 -8.63
CA ILE A 121 2.99 9.65 -9.49
C ILE A 121 4.16 10.38 -10.12
N PHE A 122 5.35 9.81 -10.05
CA PHE A 122 6.53 10.30 -10.73
C PHE A 122 7.00 9.22 -11.70
N THR A 123 6.55 9.28 -12.96
CA THR A 123 6.76 8.23 -13.97
C THR A 123 6.80 8.81 -15.40
N THR A 124 6.97 7.97 -16.41
CA THR A 124 6.98 8.40 -17.82
C THR A 124 5.59 8.85 -18.29
N PRO A 125 5.50 9.75 -19.29
CA PRO A 125 4.22 10.18 -19.84
C PRO A 125 3.34 9.04 -20.37
N THR A 126 3.96 8.02 -20.96
CA THR A 126 3.27 6.84 -21.47
C THR A 126 2.59 6.05 -20.35
N LEU A 127 3.32 5.75 -19.28
CA LEU A 127 2.80 4.99 -18.13
C LEU A 127 1.80 5.81 -17.30
N ALA A 128 1.98 7.13 -17.23
CA ALA A 128 1.03 8.02 -16.56
C ALA A 128 -0.38 7.97 -17.19
N ASN A 129 -0.47 7.81 -18.52
CA ASN A 129 -1.76 7.64 -19.20
C ASN A 129 -2.45 6.32 -18.85
N GLU A 130 -1.70 5.23 -18.76
CA GLU A 130 -2.19 3.93 -18.30
C GLU A 130 -2.70 4.03 -16.85
N PHE A 131 -1.92 4.69 -16.00
CA PHE A 131 -2.28 4.93 -14.62
C PHE A 131 -3.57 5.73 -14.47
N ARG A 132 -3.75 6.79 -15.26
CA ARG A 132 -4.98 7.59 -15.25
C ARG A 132 -6.22 6.74 -15.50
N GLN A 133 -6.15 5.84 -16.50
CA GLN A 133 -7.26 4.94 -16.78
C GLN A 133 -7.51 3.99 -15.61
N ARG A 134 -6.45 3.43 -15.01
CA ARG A 134 -6.56 2.54 -13.85
C ARG A 134 -7.15 3.25 -12.63
N VAL A 135 -6.69 4.44 -12.28
CA VAL A 135 -7.24 5.24 -11.17
C VAL A 135 -8.71 5.57 -11.39
N GLY A 136 -9.12 5.86 -12.62
CA GLY A 136 -10.53 6.06 -12.95
C GLY A 136 -11.36 4.79 -12.71
N ILE A 137 -10.87 3.63 -13.17
CA ILE A 137 -11.51 2.33 -12.97
C ILE A 137 -11.58 1.97 -11.48
N ILE A 138 -10.47 2.13 -10.75
CA ILE A 138 -10.38 1.90 -9.31
C ILE A 138 -11.41 2.80 -8.62
N SER A 139 -11.39 4.11 -8.85
CA SER A 139 -12.34 5.04 -8.24
C SER A 139 -13.81 4.64 -8.51
N ALA A 140 -14.13 4.16 -9.71
CA ALA A 140 -15.47 3.70 -10.07
C ALA A 140 -15.84 2.36 -9.40
N GLN A 141 -14.93 1.38 -9.34
CA GLN A 141 -15.16 0.07 -8.71
C GLN A 141 -15.31 0.18 -7.19
N LEU A 142 -14.48 1.00 -6.56
CA LEU A 142 -14.51 1.23 -5.11
C LEU A 142 -15.79 1.98 -4.68
N SER A 143 -16.37 2.80 -5.56
CA SER A 143 -17.62 3.52 -5.29
C SER A 143 -18.88 2.62 -5.23
N THR A 144 -18.81 1.40 -5.77
CA THR A 144 -19.97 0.48 -5.86
C THR A 144 -19.95 -0.65 -4.83
N THR A 145 -18.85 -0.79 -4.06
CA THR A 145 -18.68 -1.83 -3.06
C THR A 145 -18.71 -1.21 -1.66
N PRO A 146 -19.47 -1.74 -0.68
CA PRO A 146 -19.38 -1.29 0.71
C PRO A 146 -17.98 -1.58 1.26
N GLN A 147 -17.08 -0.62 1.14
CA GLN A 147 -15.69 -0.72 1.60
C GLN A 147 -15.50 0.10 2.86
N ALA A 148 -16.21 -0.27 3.93
CA ALA A 148 -16.07 0.36 5.24
C ALA A 148 -14.62 0.39 5.78
N HIS A 149 -13.71 -0.37 5.16
CA HIS A 149 -12.33 -0.58 5.61
C HIS A 149 -11.25 0.00 4.67
N LEU A 150 -11.57 0.50 3.48
CA LEU A 150 -10.54 1.02 2.56
C LEU A 150 -10.01 2.36 3.04
N ASN A 151 -8.68 2.45 3.22
CA ASN A 151 -7.98 3.60 3.78
C ASN A 151 -8.47 3.99 5.19
N ALA A 152 -9.25 3.12 5.82
CA ALA A 152 -9.76 3.32 7.17
C ALA A 152 -8.70 2.87 8.18
N LEU A 153 -8.66 3.55 9.32
CA LEU A 153 -7.87 3.11 10.46
C LEU A 153 -8.55 1.87 11.06
N SER A 154 -7.79 0.78 11.18
CA SER A 154 -8.28 -0.40 11.89
C SER A 154 -8.24 -0.18 13.40
N THR A 155 -9.26 -0.69 14.10
CA THR A 155 -9.27 -0.73 15.58
C THR A 155 -8.59 -1.98 16.13
N ASP A 156 -8.11 -2.88 15.28
CA ASP A 156 -7.45 -4.15 15.66
C ASP A 156 -5.98 -3.98 16.03
N TYR A 157 -5.40 -2.81 15.75
CA TYR A 157 -4.06 -2.46 16.18
C TYR A 157 -3.90 -0.96 16.45
N ALA A 158 -2.89 -0.63 17.24
CA ALA A 158 -2.46 0.73 17.51
C ALA A 158 -0.98 0.89 17.18
N VAL A 159 -0.61 2.03 16.59
CA VAL A 159 0.78 2.36 16.29
C VAL A 159 1.40 3.05 17.50
N SER A 160 2.52 2.54 17.98
CA SER A 160 3.22 3.06 19.17
C SER A 160 4.72 3.16 18.91
N ALA A 161 5.39 4.11 19.59
CA ALA A 161 6.84 4.15 19.60
C ALA A 161 7.39 2.95 20.39
N LEU A 162 8.32 2.22 19.79
CA LEU A 162 8.99 1.07 20.37
C LEU A 162 10.46 1.40 20.58
N GLU A 163 10.98 1.09 21.76
CA GLU A 163 12.36 1.41 22.13
C GLU A 163 13.34 0.78 21.13
N GLY A 164 14.18 1.63 20.51
CA GLY A 164 15.18 1.21 19.53
C GLY A 164 14.63 0.69 18.19
N ARG A 165 13.30 0.72 17.96
CA ARG A 165 12.64 0.11 16.79
C ARG A 165 11.64 1.04 16.09
N GLY A 166 11.77 2.35 16.29
CA GLY A 166 10.91 3.34 15.65
C GLY A 166 9.46 3.22 16.09
N PHE A 167 8.52 3.23 15.14
CA PHE A 167 7.10 3.02 15.40
C PHE A 167 6.69 1.63 14.92
N GLY A 168 6.00 0.87 15.76
CA GLY A 168 5.46 -0.44 15.42
C GLY A 168 3.95 -0.52 15.69
N ALA A 169 3.29 -1.48 15.05
CA ALA A 169 1.89 -1.79 15.26
C ALA A 169 1.73 -2.86 16.35
N LEU A 170 0.90 -2.61 17.36
CA LEU A 170 0.57 -3.55 18.43
C LEU A 170 -0.90 -3.95 18.36
N ALA A 171 -1.21 -5.24 18.47
CA ALA A 171 -2.58 -5.72 18.50
C ALA A 171 -3.35 -5.13 19.69
N THR A 172 -4.56 -4.65 19.45
CA THR A 172 -5.47 -4.11 20.50
C THR A 172 -6.59 -5.08 20.84
N THR A 173 -6.81 -6.06 19.97
CA THR A 173 -7.74 -7.18 20.14
C THR A 173 -7.00 -8.48 19.90
N ASP A 174 -7.67 -9.57 20.23
CA ASP A 174 -7.21 -10.92 19.92
C ASP A 174 -7.45 -11.23 18.43
N LEU A 175 -6.40 -11.60 17.70
CA LEU A 175 -6.48 -11.77 16.25
C LEU A 175 -6.22 -13.22 15.83
N SER A 176 -6.96 -13.66 14.81
CA SER A 176 -6.84 -15.00 14.23
C SER A 176 -6.27 -14.93 12.83
N THR A 177 -5.70 -16.04 12.36
CA THR A 177 -5.26 -16.21 10.96
C THR A 177 -6.37 -15.82 9.99
N GLY A 178 -6.03 -15.06 8.96
CA GLY A 178 -6.95 -14.55 7.94
C GLY A 178 -7.57 -13.19 8.26
N THR A 179 -7.46 -12.66 9.49
CA THR A 179 -7.94 -11.31 9.81
C THR A 179 -7.26 -10.27 8.91
N LEU A 180 -8.06 -9.48 8.20
CA LEU A 180 -7.62 -8.35 7.38
C LEU A 180 -7.35 -7.14 8.29
N LEU A 181 -6.10 -6.68 8.31
CA LEU A 181 -5.67 -5.55 9.14
C LEU A 181 -5.81 -4.21 8.41
N THR A 182 -5.41 -4.16 7.15
CA THR A 182 -5.45 -2.93 6.35
C THR A 182 -5.74 -3.26 4.90
N THR A 183 -6.55 -2.42 4.24
CA THR A 183 -6.61 -2.30 2.78
C THR A 183 -6.40 -0.82 2.46
N THR A 184 -5.36 -0.50 1.70
CA THR A 184 -4.95 0.89 1.47
C THR A 184 -4.54 1.15 0.03
N THR A 185 -4.79 2.37 -0.45
CA THR A 185 -4.26 2.88 -1.71
C THR A 185 -2.96 3.66 -1.48
N PRO A 186 -2.06 3.71 -2.48
CA PRO A 186 -0.80 4.41 -2.33
C PRO A 186 -1.03 5.92 -2.39
N ILE A 187 -0.16 6.66 -1.71
CA ILE A 187 -0.16 8.13 -1.80
C ILE A 187 0.90 8.62 -2.78
N LEU A 188 1.88 7.78 -3.09
CA LEU A 188 2.99 8.09 -3.99
C LEU A 188 3.40 6.83 -4.75
N VAL A 189 3.60 6.94 -6.06
CA VAL A 189 4.16 5.90 -6.93
C VAL A 189 5.30 6.51 -7.72
N VAL A 190 6.48 5.89 -7.69
CA VAL A 190 7.70 6.46 -8.28
C VAL A 190 8.36 5.45 -9.17
N HIS A 191 8.72 5.85 -10.39
CA HIS A 191 9.50 5.02 -11.28
C HIS A 191 10.83 4.62 -10.61
N ASN A 192 11.13 3.33 -10.64
CA ASN A 192 12.33 2.77 -10.04
C ASN A 192 13.49 2.77 -11.05
N ALA A 193 13.77 3.94 -11.64
CA ALA A 193 14.90 4.11 -12.54
C ALA A 193 16.19 4.32 -11.72
N PRO A 194 17.26 3.56 -11.98
CA PRO A 194 18.57 3.92 -11.47
C PRO A 194 19.03 5.23 -12.13
N SER A 195 19.69 6.12 -11.40
CA SER A 195 20.39 7.32 -11.93
C SER A 195 19.56 8.59 -12.22
N THR A 196 18.93 9.14 -11.17
CA THR A 196 18.85 10.61 -11.03
C THR A 196 20.03 11.08 -10.18
N PRO A 197 20.68 12.23 -10.47
CA PRO A 197 21.45 12.92 -9.43
C PRO A 197 20.52 13.11 -8.22
N SER A 198 20.96 12.70 -7.04
CA SER A 198 20.10 12.58 -5.84
C SER A 198 19.32 13.87 -5.54
N PHE A 199 19.89 15.05 -5.79
CA PHE A 199 19.20 16.31 -5.51
C PHE A 199 18.03 16.62 -6.46
N ASP A 200 18.09 16.21 -7.72
CA ASP A 200 16.99 16.46 -8.66
C ASP A 200 15.77 15.61 -8.28
N ARG A 201 15.98 14.33 -7.98
CA ARG A 201 14.91 13.42 -7.54
C ARG A 201 14.22 13.92 -6.28
N GLU A 202 14.96 14.44 -5.30
CA GLU A 202 14.37 15.07 -4.12
C GLU A 202 13.39 16.19 -4.49
N SER A 203 13.77 17.05 -5.44
CA SER A 203 12.92 18.19 -5.81
C SER A 203 11.58 17.76 -6.41
N TYR A 204 11.57 16.71 -7.25
CA TYR A 204 10.35 16.15 -7.83
C TYR A 204 9.50 15.39 -6.80
N LEU A 205 10.12 14.66 -5.87
CA LEU A 205 9.39 14.00 -4.78
C LEU A 205 8.75 15.02 -3.84
N ARG A 206 9.47 16.09 -3.49
CA ARG A 206 8.92 17.19 -2.68
C ARG A 206 7.76 17.87 -3.40
N LEU A 207 7.88 18.11 -4.70
CA LEU A 207 6.78 18.63 -5.52
C LEU A 207 5.58 17.68 -5.48
N ALA A 208 5.79 16.38 -5.75
CA ALA A 208 4.74 15.36 -5.76
C ALA A 208 3.95 15.35 -4.45
N ILE A 209 4.63 15.36 -3.30
CA ILE A 209 3.98 15.40 -1.99
C ILE A 209 3.29 16.74 -1.74
N SER A 210 3.88 17.88 -2.12
CA SER A 210 3.27 19.20 -1.92
C SER A 210 1.93 19.39 -2.64
N LEU A 211 1.66 18.59 -3.67
CA LEU A 211 0.40 18.59 -4.42
C LEU A 211 -0.70 17.77 -3.74
N LEU A 212 -0.38 17.01 -2.69
CA LEU A 212 -1.35 16.16 -1.98
C LEU A 212 -2.08 16.92 -0.86
N PRO A 213 -3.21 16.42 -0.37
CA PRO A 213 -3.91 17.00 0.78
C PRO A 213 -3.01 17.14 2.03
N PRO A 214 -3.17 18.20 2.87
CA PRO A 214 -2.29 18.47 4.00
C PRO A 214 -2.18 17.31 5.02
N THR A 215 -3.27 16.56 5.20
CA THR A 215 -3.30 15.34 6.04
C THR A 215 -2.35 14.28 5.50
N THR A 216 -2.38 14.03 4.19
CA THR A 216 -1.52 13.08 3.49
C THR A 216 -0.06 13.52 3.51
N GLN A 217 0.21 14.82 3.33
CA GLN A 217 1.57 15.37 3.50
C GLN A 217 2.12 15.10 4.90
N SER A 218 1.29 15.34 5.92
CA SER A 218 1.66 15.12 7.32
C SER A 218 1.92 13.63 7.60
N HIS A 219 1.10 12.73 7.06
CA HIS A 219 1.31 11.29 7.16
C HIS A 219 2.63 10.88 6.51
N PHE A 220 2.92 11.33 5.28
CA PHE A 220 4.19 11.06 4.60
C PHE A 220 5.40 11.52 5.42
N LEU A 221 5.39 12.76 5.91
CA LEU A 221 6.50 13.34 6.67
C LEU A 221 6.71 12.69 8.05
N SER A 222 5.70 11.97 8.56
CA SER A 222 5.77 11.24 9.82
C SER A 222 6.37 9.82 9.71
N LEU A 223 6.71 9.38 8.49
CA LEU A 223 7.26 8.05 8.24
C LEU A 223 8.75 7.97 8.60
N ALA A 224 9.25 6.72 8.67
CA ALA A 224 10.62 6.44 9.05
C ALA A 224 11.61 7.01 8.03
N ARG A 225 12.81 7.33 8.51
CA ARG A 225 13.96 7.80 7.75
C ARG A 225 15.17 6.97 8.17
N ILE A 226 16.10 6.72 7.26
CA ILE A 226 17.30 5.92 7.53
C ILE A 226 18.49 6.85 7.80
N TYR A 227 18.72 7.82 6.92
CA TYR A 227 19.94 8.64 6.95
C TYR A 227 19.79 9.96 7.68
N HIS A 228 18.57 10.49 7.76
CA HIS A 228 18.24 11.77 8.38
C HIS A 228 18.99 12.98 7.78
N ASP A 229 19.41 12.89 6.51
CA ASP A 229 19.99 14.05 5.80
C ASP A 229 18.87 15.01 5.36
N PRO A 230 18.83 16.25 5.89
CA PRO A 230 17.76 17.18 5.58
C PRO A 230 17.68 17.55 4.09
N ARG A 231 18.75 17.36 3.32
CA ARG A 231 18.80 17.69 1.88
C ARG A 231 18.09 16.68 0.99
N VAL A 232 17.79 15.48 1.49
CA VAL A 232 17.18 14.38 0.72
C VAL A 232 16.07 13.69 1.53
N THR A 233 15.31 14.46 2.30
CA THR A 233 14.30 13.96 3.25
C THR A 233 13.24 13.07 2.57
N HIS A 234 12.71 13.45 1.40
CA HIS A 234 11.66 12.69 0.73
C HIS A 234 12.20 11.40 0.15
N GLN A 235 13.41 11.40 -0.41
CA GLN A 235 14.06 10.17 -0.86
C GLN A 235 14.34 9.22 0.27
N ASP A 236 14.78 9.72 1.43
CA ASP A 236 15.06 8.92 2.62
C ASP A 236 13.76 8.24 3.13
N ILE A 237 12.66 8.99 3.16
CA ILE A 237 11.32 8.43 3.47
C ILE A 237 10.91 7.37 2.43
N VAL A 238 11.04 7.66 1.13
CA VAL A 238 10.68 6.68 0.08
C VAL A 238 11.53 5.42 0.20
N LYS A 239 12.84 5.55 0.42
CA LYS A 239 13.75 4.41 0.58
C LYS A 239 13.35 3.52 1.75
N ALA A 240 12.97 4.12 2.88
CA ALA A 240 12.68 3.39 4.11
C ALA A 240 11.30 2.71 4.11
N ASN A 241 10.34 3.14 3.28
CA ASN A 241 8.93 2.78 3.44
C ASN A 241 8.24 2.30 2.15
N ALA A 242 8.88 2.36 0.99
CA ALA A 242 8.23 2.01 -0.27
C ALA A 242 8.24 0.50 -0.55
N PHE A 243 7.16 0.04 -1.17
CA PHE A 243 6.94 -1.33 -1.62
C PHE A 243 7.14 -1.42 -3.13
N ALA A 244 7.68 -2.54 -3.61
CA ALA A 244 7.80 -2.79 -5.03
C ALA A 244 6.42 -2.92 -5.69
N LEU A 245 6.25 -2.31 -6.86
CA LEU A 245 5.03 -2.34 -7.65
C LEU A 245 5.42 -2.44 -9.12
N ASP A 246 4.81 -3.35 -9.87
CA ASP A 246 4.97 -3.41 -11.33
C ASP A 246 3.78 -2.71 -12.01
N ILE A 247 4.04 -1.79 -12.92
CA ILE A 247 3.02 -1.13 -13.73
C ILE A 247 3.49 -1.18 -15.19
N GLY A 248 2.70 -1.81 -16.05
CA GLY A 248 3.01 -1.91 -17.47
C GLY A 248 4.34 -2.64 -17.76
N GLY A 249 4.74 -3.59 -16.91
CA GLY A 249 6.03 -4.29 -17.01
C GLY A 249 7.22 -3.45 -16.54
N THR A 250 6.96 -2.33 -15.86
CA THR A 250 7.99 -1.40 -15.36
C THR A 250 7.97 -1.35 -13.84
N SER A 251 9.15 -1.47 -13.23
CA SER A 251 9.33 -1.41 -11.79
C SER A 251 9.11 -0.01 -11.23
N HIS A 252 8.28 0.08 -10.20
CA HIS A 252 7.99 1.26 -9.42
C HIS A 252 8.15 0.98 -7.92
N LEU A 253 8.28 2.06 -7.16
CA LEU A 253 8.21 2.10 -5.71
C LEU A 253 6.92 2.81 -5.31
N ALA A 254 6.07 2.14 -4.54
CA ALA A 254 4.79 2.67 -4.08
C ALA A 254 4.79 2.83 -2.56
N LEU A 255 4.32 3.97 -2.07
CA LEU A 255 4.31 4.29 -0.64
C LEU A 255 2.90 4.27 -0.08
N PHE A 256 2.74 3.51 1.00
CA PHE A 256 1.50 3.29 1.73
C PHE A 256 1.74 3.58 3.22
N PRO A 257 1.29 4.72 3.76
CA PRO A 257 1.67 5.15 5.11
C PRO A 257 1.27 4.18 6.23
N GLU A 258 0.11 3.54 6.12
CA GLU A 258 -0.42 2.64 7.14
C GLU A 258 0.41 1.35 7.24
N PRO A 259 0.62 0.57 6.16
CA PRO A 259 1.44 -0.63 6.25
C PRO A 259 2.93 -0.36 6.49
N SER A 260 3.39 0.88 6.29
CA SER A 260 4.75 1.32 6.67
C SER A 260 4.98 1.34 8.19
N ARG A 261 3.95 1.08 9.01
CA ARG A 261 4.04 0.98 10.47
C ARG A 261 4.21 -0.44 11.00
N PHE A 262 4.17 -1.44 10.12
CA PHE A 262 4.50 -2.82 10.50
C PHE A 262 6.01 -3.01 10.44
N ASN A 263 6.62 -3.32 11.59
CA ASN A 263 8.05 -3.60 11.68
C ASN A 263 8.42 -4.95 11.05
N HIS A 264 9.71 -5.14 10.82
CA HIS A 264 10.26 -6.40 10.33
C HIS A 264 10.35 -7.48 11.41
N ASP A 265 9.98 -8.71 11.05
CA ASP A 265 10.45 -9.95 11.66
C ASP A 265 10.75 -11.00 10.56
N CYS A 266 11.75 -11.86 10.75
CA CYS A 266 12.03 -12.97 9.83
C CYS A 266 11.05 -14.14 9.99
N ALA A 267 10.28 -14.17 11.07
CA ALA A 267 9.16 -15.07 11.35
C ALA A 267 7.87 -14.25 11.55
N PRO A 268 7.39 -13.53 10.51
CA PRO A 268 6.33 -12.55 10.66
C PRO A 268 4.98 -13.20 10.97
N ASN A 269 4.17 -12.52 11.79
CA ASN A 269 2.80 -12.95 12.09
C ASN A 269 1.75 -12.32 11.16
N ALA A 270 2.15 -11.37 10.31
CA ALA A 270 1.33 -10.79 9.25
C ALA A 270 2.04 -10.87 7.89
N MET A 271 1.25 -10.89 6.82
CA MET A 271 1.73 -10.90 5.44
C MET A 271 0.99 -9.83 4.65
N TYR A 272 1.70 -9.21 3.72
CA TYR A 272 1.11 -8.25 2.81
C TYR A 272 1.00 -8.77 1.38
N ARG A 273 0.09 -8.16 0.62
CA ARG A 273 0.02 -8.26 -0.84
C ARG A 273 -0.13 -6.87 -1.42
N VAL A 274 0.57 -6.63 -2.51
CA VAL A 274 0.37 -5.46 -3.38
C VAL A 274 -0.20 -5.95 -4.70
N ASP A 275 -1.42 -5.53 -5.03
CA ASP A 275 -2.03 -5.83 -6.32
C ASP A 275 -1.74 -4.69 -7.31
N SER A 276 -0.92 -4.98 -8.32
CA SER A 276 -0.58 -4.04 -9.39
C SER A 276 -1.78 -3.55 -10.21
N LEU A 277 -2.87 -4.32 -10.27
CA LEU A 277 -4.05 -3.96 -11.05
C LEU A 277 -4.93 -2.95 -10.29
N SER A 278 -5.32 -3.28 -9.06
CA SER A 278 -6.14 -2.40 -8.22
C SER A 278 -5.35 -1.35 -7.45
N LEU A 279 -4.02 -1.44 -7.47
CA LEU A 279 -3.09 -0.64 -6.65
C LEU A 279 -3.30 -0.82 -5.14
N LEU A 280 -4.06 -1.81 -4.71
CA LEU A 280 -4.35 -2.02 -3.30
C LEU A 280 -3.18 -2.73 -2.62
N HIS A 281 -2.85 -2.23 -1.42
CA HIS A 281 -2.01 -2.92 -0.47
C HIS A 281 -2.87 -3.47 0.66
N GLU A 282 -2.78 -4.78 0.88
CA GLU A 282 -3.52 -5.49 1.91
C GLU A 282 -2.57 -6.16 2.89
N VAL A 283 -2.92 -6.18 4.18
CA VAL A 283 -2.18 -6.90 5.23
C VAL A 283 -3.12 -7.84 5.95
N HIS A 284 -2.73 -9.10 6.10
CA HIS A 284 -3.49 -10.13 6.79
C HIS A 284 -2.66 -10.84 7.85
N ILE A 285 -3.30 -11.26 8.94
CA ILE A 285 -2.68 -12.16 9.92
C ILE A 285 -2.47 -13.54 9.30
N VAL A 286 -1.26 -14.06 9.44
CA VAL A 286 -0.88 -15.40 8.96
C VAL A 286 -0.32 -16.30 10.05
N SER A 287 -0.42 -15.91 11.32
CA SER A 287 0.14 -16.68 12.44
C SER A 287 -0.37 -18.13 12.50
N GLY A 288 0.48 -19.05 13.01
CA GLY A 288 0.12 -20.45 13.29
C GLY A 288 -0.76 -20.63 14.53
N GLY A 289 -1.06 -19.54 15.23
CA GLY A 289 -1.98 -19.48 16.34
C GLY A 289 -2.60 -18.09 16.46
N LYS A 290 -3.25 -17.87 17.60
CA LYS A 290 -3.80 -16.57 17.96
C LYS A 290 -2.68 -15.55 18.16
N VAL A 291 -2.90 -14.31 17.74
CA VAL A 291 -2.09 -13.15 18.13
C VAL A 291 -2.81 -12.46 19.29
N ASP A 292 -2.14 -12.38 20.44
CA ASP A 292 -2.72 -11.83 21.65
C ASP A 292 -2.61 -10.29 21.68
N VAL A 293 -3.53 -9.65 22.41
CA VAL A 293 -3.46 -8.20 22.69
C VAL A 293 -2.07 -7.80 23.19
N GLY A 294 -1.52 -6.73 22.63
CA GLY A 294 -0.21 -6.18 22.95
C GLY A 294 0.95 -6.81 22.20
N GLN A 295 0.75 -7.92 21.47
CA GLN A 295 1.78 -8.46 20.60
C GLN A 295 2.01 -7.54 19.39
N GLU A 296 3.29 -7.42 18.99
CA GLU A 296 3.66 -6.64 17.81
C GLU A 296 3.25 -7.38 16.54
N LEU A 297 2.66 -6.63 15.61
CA LEU A 297 2.31 -7.07 14.27
C LEU A 297 3.48 -6.76 13.34
N THR A 298 4.00 -7.80 12.69
CA THR A 298 5.23 -7.71 11.89
C THR A 298 5.04 -8.33 10.52
N ILE A 299 5.75 -7.78 9.54
CA ILE A 299 5.85 -8.30 8.17
C ILE A 299 7.31 -8.63 7.83
N SER A 300 7.57 -9.34 6.74
CA SER A 300 8.95 -9.51 6.25
C SER A 300 9.30 -8.41 5.26
N TYR A 301 10.46 -7.77 5.41
CA TYR A 301 10.99 -6.78 4.46
C TYR A 301 11.84 -7.42 3.36
N LEU A 302 12.14 -8.71 3.51
CA LEU A 302 13.04 -9.48 2.65
C LEU A 302 12.54 -10.90 2.48
N ASP A 303 13.25 -11.69 1.68
CA ASP A 303 13.01 -13.12 1.57
C ASP A 303 13.44 -13.85 2.87
N PRO A 304 12.50 -14.40 3.65
CA PRO A 304 12.83 -15.04 4.93
C PRO A 304 13.63 -16.36 4.77
N PHE A 305 13.83 -16.87 3.55
CA PHE A 305 14.61 -18.08 3.28
C PHE A 305 16.12 -17.81 3.12
N LEU A 306 16.54 -16.55 3.09
CA LEU A 306 17.95 -16.15 3.09
C LEU A 306 18.65 -16.60 4.39
N SER A 307 19.96 -16.82 4.32
CA SER A 307 20.77 -17.10 5.52
C SER A 307 20.77 -15.93 6.49
N VAL A 308 21.04 -16.17 7.77
CA VAL A 308 21.12 -15.12 8.81
C VAL A 308 22.05 -13.98 8.38
N ARG A 309 23.21 -14.34 7.82
CA ARG A 309 24.18 -13.36 7.31
C ARG A 309 23.59 -12.50 6.19
N GLU A 310 22.99 -13.13 5.18
CA GLU A 310 22.39 -12.40 4.05
C GLU A 310 21.24 -11.50 4.51
N ARG A 311 20.44 -11.93 5.48
CA ARG A 311 19.37 -11.11 6.08
C ARG A 311 19.95 -9.89 6.80
N HIS A 312 21.00 -10.08 7.61
CA HIS A 312 21.67 -8.97 8.30
C HIS A 312 22.34 -7.99 7.35
N ASP A 313 23.10 -8.50 6.37
CA ASP A 313 23.75 -7.67 5.36
C ASP A 313 22.72 -6.82 4.61
N TYR A 314 21.62 -7.42 4.16
CA TYR A 314 20.54 -6.71 3.46
C TYR A 314 19.84 -5.67 4.36
N LEU A 315 19.44 -6.02 5.59
CA LEU A 315 18.73 -5.10 6.48
C LEU A 315 19.61 -3.94 6.92
N LEU A 316 20.90 -4.17 7.12
CA LEU A 316 21.86 -3.12 7.45
C LEU A 316 22.06 -2.16 6.27
N GLU A 317 22.22 -2.69 5.05
CA GLU A 317 22.42 -1.88 3.86
C GLU A 317 21.15 -1.10 3.45
N ALA A 318 20.00 -1.77 3.44
CA ALA A 318 18.75 -1.22 2.94
C ALA A 318 18.01 -0.37 3.99
N PHE A 319 18.05 -0.77 5.26
CA PHE A 319 17.23 -0.18 6.34
C PHE A 319 18.04 0.33 7.55
N GLY A 320 19.35 0.07 7.61
CA GLY A 320 20.21 0.60 8.66
C GLY A 320 20.06 -0.07 10.03
N PHE A 321 19.55 -1.31 10.11
CA PHE A 321 19.42 -2.03 11.38
C PHE A 321 19.80 -3.52 11.28
N GLU A 322 20.18 -4.10 12.41
CA GLU A 322 20.42 -5.54 12.56
C GLU A 322 19.21 -6.20 13.24
N CYS A 323 18.61 -7.20 12.58
CA CYS A 323 17.44 -7.89 13.14
C CYS A 323 17.83 -8.82 14.30
N ARG A 324 17.08 -8.72 15.41
CA ARG A 324 17.24 -9.54 16.62
C ARG A 324 16.04 -10.44 16.90
N CYS A 325 15.27 -10.78 15.86
CA CYS A 325 14.17 -11.74 15.99
C CYS A 325 14.71 -13.12 16.39
N ARG A 326 13.80 -14.00 16.87
CA ARG A 326 14.15 -15.37 17.28
C ARG A 326 15.02 -16.11 16.26
N ARG A 327 14.67 -16.03 14.98
CA ARG A 327 15.41 -16.73 13.90
C ARG A 327 16.83 -16.20 13.71
N CYS A 328 17.04 -14.89 13.84
CA CYS A 328 18.38 -14.31 13.77
C CYS A 328 19.22 -14.64 15.00
N LEU A 329 18.59 -14.78 16.18
CA LEU A 329 19.26 -15.21 17.41
C LEU A 329 19.63 -16.69 17.41
N GLU A 330 18.84 -17.53 16.76
CA GLU A 330 19.13 -18.97 16.55
C GLU A 330 20.33 -19.20 15.62
N GLY A 331 20.67 -18.23 14.75
CA GLY A 331 21.91 -18.25 13.96
C GLY A 331 22.03 -19.49 13.07
N GLU A 332 23.12 -20.25 13.25
CA GLU A 332 23.42 -21.45 12.47
C GLU A 332 22.31 -22.52 12.52
N GLU A 333 21.54 -22.60 13.61
CA GLU A 333 20.42 -23.55 13.71
C GLU A 333 19.28 -23.20 12.74
N ASP A 334 19.00 -21.91 12.53
CA ASP A 334 18.03 -21.45 11.54
C ASP A 334 18.52 -21.77 10.13
N ASP A 335 19.78 -21.45 9.83
CA ASP A 335 20.41 -21.73 8.54
C ASP A 335 20.40 -23.23 8.19
N ALA A 336 20.69 -24.10 9.17
CA ALA A 336 20.63 -25.55 9.00
C ALA A 336 19.22 -26.03 8.65
N ALA A 337 18.18 -25.46 9.28
CA ALA A 337 16.80 -25.80 8.94
C ALA A 337 16.38 -25.27 7.57
N MET A 338 16.82 -24.06 7.17
CA MET A 338 16.55 -23.55 5.82
C MET A 338 17.23 -24.42 4.75
N ALA A 339 18.45 -24.90 5.02
CA ALA A 339 19.13 -25.85 4.15
C ALA A 339 18.41 -27.20 4.07
N GLU A 340 17.86 -27.70 5.19
CA GLU A 340 17.05 -28.91 5.23
C GLU A 340 15.76 -28.75 4.40
N ILE A 341 15.03 -27.64 4.57
CA ILE A 341 13.85 -27.30 3.77
C ILE A 341 14.19 -27.34 2.28
N LYS A 342 15.22 -26.58 1.85
CA LYS A 342 15.62 -26.48 0.46
C LYS A 342 15.98 -27.84 -0.14
N ARG A 343 16.68 -28.70 0.62
CA ARG A 343 17.04 -30.05 0.20
C ARG A 343 15.80 -30.93 0.02
N LEU A 344 14.88 -30.92 0.99
CA LEU A 344 13.67 -31.73 0.95
C LEU A 344 12.72 -31.29 -0.18
N GLU A 345 12.52 -29.98 -0.35
CA GLU A 345 11.73 -29.44 -1.47
C GLU A 345 12.33 -29.81 -2.83
N GLY A 346 13.66 -29.76 -2.96
CA GLY A 346 14.35 -30.21 -4.17
C GLY A 346 14.07 -31.67 -4.51
N LEU A 347 14.10 -32.56 -3.51
CA LEU A 347 13.78 -33.98 -3.70
C LEU A 347 12.29 -34.21 -3.97
N LEU A 348 11.39 -33.49 -3.28
CA LEU A 348 9.94 -33.56 -3.51
C LEU A 348 9.56 -33.04 -4.91
N GLY A 349 10.29 -32.04 -5.40
CA GLY A 349 10.16 -31.45 -6.73
C GLY A 349 10.82 -32.25 -7.86
N ASP A 350 11.67 -33.23 -7.55
CA ASP A 350 12.26 -34.12 -8.56
C ASP A 350 11.28 -35.24 -8.93
N TRP A 351 10.70 -35.12 -10.12
CA TRP A 351 9.79 -36.11 -10.72
C TRP A 351 10.47 -36.99 -11.76
N SER A 352 11.81 -36.97 -11.84
CA SER A 352 12.56 -37.84 -12.73
C SER A 352 12.51 -39.30 -12.28
N ALA A 353 12.61 -40.23 -13.24
CA ALA A 353 12.66 -41.67 -12.96
C ALA A 353 13.98 -42.10 -12.27
N ALA A 354 14.96 -41.19 -12.15
CA ALA A 354 16.28 -41.46 -11.60
C ALA A 354 16.37 -41.22 -10.08
N SER A 355 15.28 -40.79 -9.43
CA SER A 355 15.30 -40.55 -7.98
C SER A 355 15.56 -41.84 -7.21
N ALA A 356 16.52 -41.78 -6.28
CA ALA A 356 16.86 -42.89 -5.39
C ALA A 356 15.90 -43.02 -4.18
N VAL A 357 15.02 -42.05 -3.97
CA VAL A 357 14.09 -42.01 -2.83
C VAL A 357 12.98 -43.02 -3.03
N GLN A 358 12.70 -43.83 -2.00
CA GLN A 358 11.61 -44.80 -2.05
C GLN A 358 10.27 -44.09 -2.04
N TRP A 359 9.29 -44.63 -2.76
CA TRP A 359 8.00 -43.98 -2.98
C TRP A 359 7.23 -43.64 -1.69
N PHE A 360 7.40 -44.43 -0.63
CA PHE A 360 6.76 -44.21 0.67
C PHE A 360 7.44 -43.12 1.52
N GLU A 361 8.69 -42.77 1.23
CA GLU A 361 9.42 -41.74 1.99
C GLU A 361 8.98 -40.31 1.64
N TYR A 362 8.34 -40.13 0.46
CA TYR A 362 7.93 -38.79 -0.01
C TYR A 362 6.90 -38.12 0.91
N THR A 363 5.99 -38.89 1.52
CA THR A 363 5.00 -38.32 2.46
C THR A 363 5.68 -37.87 3.75
N ASP A 364 6.62 -38.65 4.28
CA ASP A 364 7.37 -38.29 5.49
C ASP A 364 8.23 -37.03 5.26
N MET A 365 8.85 -36.93 4.09
CA MET A 365 9.59 -35.74 3.68
C MET A 365 8.70 -34.51 3.57
N ALA A 366 7.49 -34.65 3.02
CA ALA A 366 6.56 -33.54 2.91
C ALA A 366 6.04 -33.06 4.28
N GLU A 367 5.72 -33.98 5.18
CA GLU A 367 5.34 -33.65 6.57
C GLU A 367 6.50 -32.96 7.31
N ARG A 368 7.74 -33.42 7.09
CA ARG A 368 8.94 -32.78 7.66
C ARG A 368 9.11 -31.35 7.17
N VAL A 369 8.85 -31.07 5.89
CA VAL A 369 8.89 -29.68 5.37
C VAL A 369 7.84 -28.81 6.06
N ILE A 370 6.60 -29.30 6.22
CA ILE A 370 5.54 -28.56 6.92
C ILE A 370 5.96 -28.23 8.36
N GLU A 371 6.45 -29.24 9.10
CA GLU A 371 6.92 -29.08 10.48
C GLU A 371 8.04 -28.03 10.60
N LEU A 372 9.00 -28.04 9.65
CA LEU A 372 10.08 -27.06 9.61
C LEU A 372 9.55 -25.65 9.37
N TYR A 373 8.64 -25.46 8.41
CA TYR A 373 8.03 -24.15 8.18
C TYR A 373 7.26 -23.65 9.42
N GLU A 374 6.48 -24.51 10.08
CA GLU A 374 5.72 -24.15 11.27
C GLU A 374 6.62 -23.69 12.42
N ARG A 375 7.65 -24.47 12.74
CA ARG A 375 8.63 -24.11 13.78
C ARG A 375 9.42 -22.85 13.47
N ARG A 376 9.63 -22.55 12.18
CA ARG A 376 10.35 -21.36 11.74
C ARG A 376 9.44 -20.15 11.57
N GLY A 377 8.15 -20.26 11.87
CA GLY A 377 7.22 -19.12 11.79
C GLY A 377 7.01 -18.64 10.35
N LEU A 378 6.97 -19.56 9.40
CA LEU A 378 6.84 -19.30 7.96
C LEU A 378 5.41 -19.53 7.45
N GLN A 379 4.40 -19.33 8.29
CA GLN A 379 3.01 -19.66 7.95
C GLN A 379 2.48 -18.90 6.73
N GLY A 380 2.90 -17.64 6.53
CA GLY A 380 2.58 -16.88 5.31
C GLY A 380 3.17 -17.46 4.01
N PHE A 381 4.13 -18.38 4.12
CA PHE A 381 4.86 -18.98 3.00
C PHE A 381 4.54 -20.48 2.81
N MET A 382 3.58 -21.00 3.58
CA MET A 382 3.26 -22.43 3.64
C MET A 382 2.65 -23.01 2.35
N ASN A 383 2.30 -22.16 1.37
CA ASN A 383 1.72 -22.60 0.11
C ASN A 383 2.62 -23.61 -0.63
N THR A 384 3.94 -23.44 -0.57
CA THR A 384 4.91 -24.36 -1.19
C THR A 384 4.96 -25.69 -0.45
N ALA A 385 5.08 -25.66 0.88
CA ALA A 385 5.11 -26.86 1.73
C ALA A 385 3.85 -27.72 1.57
N TYR A 386 2.67 -27.09 1.66
CA TYR A 386 1.40 -27.77 1.43
C TYR A 386 1.26 -28.27 -0.01
N GLY A 387 1.83 -27.56 -0.98
CA GLY A 387 1.83 -28.00 -2.36
C GLY A 387 2.63 -29.29 -2.58
N HIS A 388 3.83 -29.36 -2.00
CA HIS A 388 4.61 -30.58 -2.02
C HIS A 388 3.89 -31.75 -1.34
N ALA A 389 3.24 -31.50 -0.20
CA ALA A 389 2.44 -32.52 0.48
C ALA A 389 1.26 -32.99 -0.39
N ALA A 390 0.51 -32.07 -1.00
CA ALA A 390 -0.59 -32.41 -1.89
C ALA A 390 -0.14 -33.35 -3.01
N LEU A 391 0.98 -33.04 -3.67
CA LEU A 391 1.51 -33.86 -4.76
C LEU A 391 2.11 -35.18 -4.25
N ALA A 392 2.81 -35.19 -3.12
CA ALA A 392 3.39 -36.39 -2.53
C ALA A 392 2.31 -37.41 -2.15
N TYR A 393 1.27 -36.99 -1.44
CA TYR A 393 0.13 -37.86 -1.10
C TYR A 393 -0.61 -38.34 -2.34
N ASN A 394 -0.78 -37.48 -3.36
CA ASN A 394 -1.43 -37.91 -4.60
C ASN A 394 -0.61 -38.98 -5.33
N ALA A 395 0.72 -38.85 -5.30
CA ALA A 395 1.67 -39.76 -5.94
C ALA A 395 1.73 -41.15 -5.32
N VAL A 396 1.28 -41.32 -4.09
CA VAL A 396 1.16 -42.61 -3.40
C VAL A 396 -0.28 -43.12 -3.31
N GLY A 397 -1.23 -42.45 -3.98
CA GLY A 397 -2.62 -42.88 -4.06
C GLY A 397 -3.52 -42.42 -2.90
N GLU A 398 -3.07 -41.49 -2.06
CA GLU A 398 -3.85 -40.95 -0.95
C GLU A 398 -4.62 -39.67 -1.33
N SER A 399 -5.70 -39.82 -2.11
CA SER A 399 -6.47 -38.69 -2.65
C SER A 399 -7.06 -37.76 -1.56
N GLY A 400 -7.50 -38.32 -0.43
CA GLY A 400 -8.08 -37.54 0.67
C GLY A 400 -7.10 -36.52 1.28
N ARG A 401 -5.89 -36.98 1.64
CA ARG A 401 -4.82 -36.10 2.15
C ARG A 401 -4.33 -35.14 1.07
N ALA A 402 -4.21 -35.61 -0.18
CA ALA A 402 -3.84 -34.77 -1.30
C ALA A 402 -4.80 -33.59 -1.48
N THR A 403 -6.12 -33.83 -1.48
CA THR A 403 -7.15 -32.79 -1.57
C THR A 403 -7.13 -31.86 -0.36
N MET A 404 -6.94 -32.38 0.86
CA MET A 404 -6.81 -31.56 2.07
C MET A 404 -5.64 -30.57 1.95
N TYR A 405 -4.46 -31.05 1.59
CA TYR A 405 -3.28 -30.19 1.46
C TYR A 405 -3.38 -29.23 0.27
N ALA A 406 -4.00 -29.63 -0.85
CA ALA A 406 -4.26 -28.73 -1.97
C ALA A 406 -5.16 -27.54 -1.55
N ARG A 407 -6.17 -27.77 -0.70
CA ARG A 407 -7.00 -26.69 -0.14
C ARG A 407 -6.18 -25.76 0.74
N LYS A 408 -5.36 -26.31 1.66
CA LYS A 408 -4.47 -25.51 2.50
C LYS A 408 -3.48 -24.68 1.67
N ALA A 409 -2.91 -25.26 0.61
CA ALA A 409 -2.02 -24.56 -0.30
C ALA A 409 -2.72 -23.40 -1.01
N LEU A 410 -3.95 -23.63 -1.49
CA LEU A 410 -4.79 -22.62 -2.13
C LEU A 410 -5.12 -21.45 -1.18
N ASP A 411 -5.50 -21.74 0.07
CA ASP A 411 -5.87 -20.70 1.04
C ASP A 411 -4.70 -19.75 1.31
N VAL A 412 -3.49 -20.30 1.55
CA VAL A 412 -2.28 -19.50 1.76
C VAL A 412 -1.86 -18.76 0.48
N ALA A 413 -1.95 -19.41 -0.68
CA ALA A 413 -1.66 -18.78 -1.96
C ALA A 413 -2.58 -17.58 -2.23
N ARG A 414 -3.86 -17.67 -1.85
CA ARG A 414 -4.83 -16.59 -2.02
C ARG A 414 -4.52 -15.39 -1.14
N TRP A 415 -4.06 -15.60 0.09
CA TRP A 415 -3.60 -14.50 0.94
C TRP A 415 -2.41 -13.77 0.30
N ARG A 416 -1.42 -14.54 -0.20
CA ARG A 416 -0.18 -13.98 -0.75
C ARG A 416 -0.36 -13.32 -2.12
N HIS A 417 -1.17 -13.90 -2.99
CA HIS A 417 -1.17 -13.57 -4.41
C HIS A 417 -2.48 -13.00 -4.96
N GLY A 418 -3.58 -13.04 -4.21
CA GLY A 418 -4.88 -12.62 -4.74
C GLY A 418 -5.87 -13.75 -4.81
N GLN A 419 -7.15 -13.41 -4.98
CA GLN A 419 -8.18 -14.41 -5.19
C GLN A 419 -8.08 -15.08 -6.56
N ARG A 420 -7.49 -14.44 -7.58
CA ARG A 420 -7.43 -14.90 -8.98
C ARG A 420 -6.19 -14.38 -9.72
N GLY A 421 -5.86 -15.02 -10.84
CA GLY A 421 -4.90 -14.50 -11.84
C GLY A 421 -3.42 -14.76 -11.53
N SER A 422 -3.11 -15.42 -10.42
CA SER A 422 -1.77 -15.90 -10.11
C SER A 422 -1.68 -17.40 -10.38
N ARG A 423 -0.63 -17.82 -11.07
CA ARG A 423 -0.33 -19.24 -11.31
C ARG A 423 -0.26 -20.04 -10.01
N ALA A 424 0.18 -19.43 -8.91
CA ALA A 424 0.25 -20.07 -7.59
C ALA A 424 -1.13 -20.40 -7.00
N VAL A 425 -2.18 -19.70 -7.43
CA VAL A 425 -3.59 -19.94 -7.06
C VAL A 425 -4.21 -20.92 -8.04
N GLU A 426 -4.08 -20.62 -9.34
CA GLU A 426 -4.69 -21.39 -10.44
C GLU A 426 -4.29 -22.87 -10.41
N VAL A 427 -3.03 -23.19 -10.10
CA VAL A 427 -2.57 -24.59 -10.05
C VAL A 427 -3.35 -25.44 -9.04
N TRP A 428 -3.76 -24.85 -7.92
CA TRP A 428 -4.52 -25.57 -6.89
C TRP A 428 -6.02 -25.56 -7.17
N GLU A 429 -6.54 -24.52 -7.80
CA GLU A 429 -7.91 -24.52 -8.32
C GLU A 429 -8.08 -25.63 -9.38
N GLU A 430 -7.18 -25.70 -10.36
CA GLU A 430 -7.13 -26.75 -11.38
C GLU A 430 -7.04 -28.15 -10.76
N PHE A 431 -6.15 -28.34 -9.77
CA PHE A 431 -6.02 -29.62 -9.07
C PHE A 431 -7.33 -30.04 -8.39
N LEU A 432 -8.00 -29.10 -7.71
CA LEU A 432 -9.23 -29.37 -6.97
C LEU A 432 -10.42 -29.61 -7.91
N ASP A 433 -10.51 -28.86 -9.01
CA ASP A 433 -11.58 -28.99 -10.01
C ASP A 433 -11.43 -30.27 -10.84
N MET A 434 -10.20 -30.60 -11.25
CA MET A 434 -9.89 -31.83 -11.96
C MET A 434 -10.14 -33.06 -11.07
N GLY A 435 -9.84 -32.94 -9.78
CA GLY A 435 -9.85 -34.00 -8.80
C GLY A 435 -8.56 -34.82 -8.82
N ALA A 436 -8.13 -35.21 -7.61
CA ALA A 436 -6.88 -35.92 -7.32
C ALA A 436 -6.56 -37.09 -8.28
N TRP A 437 -7.55 -37.92 -8.59
CA TRP A 437 -7.46 -39.15 -9.39
C TRP A 437 -7.14 -38.92 -10.88
N LYS A 438 -7.52 -37.75 -11.41
CA LYS A 438 -7.30 -37.39 -12.82
C LYS A 438 -6.02 -36.55 -13.00
N HIS A 439 -5.49 -36.02 -11.90
CA HIS A 439 -4.26 -35.25 -11.92
C HIS A 439 -3.05 -36.13 -12.30
N TRP A 440 -2.11 -35.59 -13.06
CA TRP A 440 -0.96 -36.33 -13.60
C TRP A 440 -0.10 -37.02 -12.52
N SER A 441 -0.12 -36.48 -11.30
CA SER A 441 0.65 -37.03 -10.19
C SER A 441 -0.01 -38.26 -9.56
N TRP A 442 -1.25 -38.61 -9.90
CA TRP A 442 -1.97 -39.73 -9.28
C TRP A 442 -1.20 -41.05 -9.39
N ARG A 443 -0.87 -41.65 -8.23
CA ARG A 443 -0.11 -42.91 -8.11
C ARG A 443 1.22 -42.93 -8.87
N ARG A 444 1.75 -41.76 -9.25
CA ARG A 444 2.89 -41.64 -10.16
C ARG A 444 4.20 -42.18 -9.60
N ARG A 445 4.32 -42.25 -8.27
CA ARG A 445 5.50 -42.80 -7.59
C ARG A 445 5.29 -44.23 -7.09
N MET A 446 4.07 -44.78 -7.18
CA MET A 446 3.85 -46.17 -6.79
C MET A 446 4.56 -47.13 -7.76
N PRO A 447 5.06 -48.28 -7.28
CA PRO A 447 5.50 -49.36 -8.15
C PRO A 447 4.35 -49.81 -9.07
N GLU A 448 4.70 -50.23 -10.29
CA GLU A 448 3.76 -50.81 -11.27
C GLU A 448 3.11 -52.11 -10.78
#